data_AF-A0A6G3MNB5-F1
#
_entry.id   AF-A0A6G3MNB5-F1
#
_cell.length_a   1.000
_cell.length_b   1.000
_cell.length_c   1.000
_cell.angle_alpha   90.00
_cell.angle_beta   90.00
_cell.angle_gamma   90.00
#
_symmetry.space_group_name_H-M   'P 1'
#
loop_
_entity.id
_entity.type
_entity.pdbx_description
1 polymer ?
#
loop_
_entity_poly.entity_id
_entity_poly.type
_entity_poly.pdbx_seq_one_letter_code
_entity_poly.pdbx_strand_id
1 'polypeptide(L)'
;KIYFNLNSFLQSTESTLSERATNTMIEFYNFLKEKFTIVICSHYVFTPKDLTIWIQGIIELINNRSNLTEEDITNALFYEGLGVFKDRLVEQDEREIVLYKLAEII
;
A
#
# COMPACT_ATOMS: atom_id res chain seq x y z
N LYS A 1 5.33 -7.17 17.21
CA LYS A 1 4.89 -8.39 16.49
C LYS A 1 4.72 -8.16 14.98
N ILE A 2 4.08 -7.08 14.52
CA ILE A 2 3.88 -6.81 13.07
C ILE A 2 5.21 -6.50 12.34
N TYR A 3 6.06 -5.62 12.89
CA TYR A 3 7.41 -5.36 12.35
C TYR A 3 8.31 -6.59 12.25
N PHE A 4 8.10 -7.59 13.11
CA PHE A 4 8.93 -8.80 13.15
C PHE A 4 8.55 -9.78 12.03
N ASN A 5 7.28 -9.82 11.62
CA ASN A 5 6.78 -10.69 10.55
C ASN A 5 7.08 -10.14 9.16
N LEU A 6 7.06 -8.81 9.01
CA LEU A 6 7.42 -8.12 7.76
C LEU A 6 8.86 -8.41 7.38
N ASN A 7 9.82 -8.22 8.30
CA ASN A 7 11.23 -8.49 8.03
C ASN A 7 11.51 -9.98 7.75
N SER A 8 10.85 -10.92 8.44
CA SER A 8 11.07 -12.35 8.18
C SER A 8 10.49 -12.82 6.84
N PHE A 9 9.40 -12.23 6.36
CA PHE A 9 8.78 -12.58 5.08
C PHE A 9 9.52 -11.93 3.90
N LEU A 10 9.85 -10.65 4.05
CA LEU A 10 10.55 -9.88 3.05
C LEU A 10 12.03 -10.29 2.86
N GLN A 11 12.63 -10.96 3.83
CA GLN A 11 13.98 -11.56 3.70
C GLN A 11 14.02 -12.78 2.77
N SER A 12 12.87 -13.34 2.38
CA SER A 12 12.81 -14.55 1.53
C SER A 12 12.74 -14.25 0.02
N THR A 13 12.34 -13.04 -0.34
CA THR A 13 12.35 -12.47 -1.70
C THR A 13 13.50 -11.47 -1.80
N GLU A 14 14.20 -11.39 -2.94
CA GLU A 14 15.38 -10.52 -3.15
C GLU A 14 15.26 -9.17 -2.39
N SER A 15 16.22 -8.87 -1.50
CA SER A 15 16.09 -7.81 -0.48
C SER A 15 15.73 -6.43 -1.05
N THR A 16 16.10 -6.19 -2.31
CA THR A 16 15.85 -4.95 -3.05
C THR A 16 14.36 -4.72 -3.33
N LEU A 17 13.61 -5.76 -3.72
CA LEU A 17 12.16 -5.63 -4.01
C LEU A 17 11.39 -5.33 -2.71
N SER A 18 11.79 -6.00 -1.64
CA SER A 18 11.26 -5.78 -0.30
C SER A 18 11.46 -4.34 0.17
N GLU A 19 12.66 -3.81 -0.01
CA GLU A 19 13.02 -2.45 0.39
C GLU A 19 12.25 -1.42 -0.43
N ARG A 20 12.17 -1.59 -1.77
CA ARG A 20 11.37 -0.73 -2.65
C ARG A 20 9.91 -0.70 -2.21
N ALA A 21 9.28 -1.87 -2.06
CA ALA A 21 7.88 -1.95 -1.64
C ALA A 21 7.64 -1.28 -0.28
N THR A 22 8.52 -1.50 0.69
CA THR A 22 8.43 -0.87 2.01
C THR A 22 8.51 0.65 1.92
N ASN A 23 9.47 1.18 1.14
CA ASN A 23 9.63 2.63 0.96
C ASN A 23 8.42 3.24 0.26
N THR A 24 7.92 2.60 -0.80
CA THR A 24 6.69 3.00 -1.50
C THR A 24 5.50 3.07 -0.56
N MET A 25 5.27 2.04 0.27
CA MET A 25 4.15 2.02 1.22
C MET A 25 4.24 3.15 2.25
N ILE A 26 5.44 3.42 2.77
CA ILE A 26 5.66 4.48 3.76
C ILE A 26 5.47 5.86 3.13
N GLU A 27 6.06 6.11 1.96
CA GLU A 27 5.93 7.38 1.24
C GLU A 27 4.45 7.67 0.94
N PHE A 28 3.73 6.68 0.40
CA PHE A 28 2.32 6.83 0.07
C PHE A 28 1.46 7.11 1.29
N TYR A 29 1.69 6.40 2.39
CA TYR A 29 0.96 6.60 3.63
C TYR A 29 1.17 8.00 4.20
N ASN A 30 2.40 8.51 4.19
CA ASN A 30 2.71 9.86 4.66
C ASN A 30 2.02 10.90 3.78
N PHE A 31 2.10 10.76 2.45
CA PHE A 31 1.40 11.62 1.50
C PHE A 31 -0.11 11.67 1.79
N LEU A 32 -0.76 10.52 1.96
CA LEU A 32 -2.19 10.44 2.24
C LEU A 32 -2.56 11.14 3.54
N LYS A 33 -1.81 10.88 4.61
CA LYS A 33 -2.05 11.43 5.94
C LYS A 33 -1.89 12.96 5.99
N GLU A 34 -0.94 13.50 5.23
CA GLU A 34 -0.71 14.95 5.14
C GLU A 34 -1.78 15.63 4.30
N LYS A 35 -2.15 15.02 3.17
CA LYS A 35 -3.08 15.62 2.20
C LYS A 35 -4.54 15.51 2.61
N PHE A 36 -4.95 14.36 3.13
CA PHE A 36 -6.34 14.04 3.43
C PHE A 36 -6.55 13.98 4.95
N THR A 37 -7.05 15.08 5.49
CA THR A 37 -7.18 15.26 6.94
C THR A 37 -8.64 15.32 7.39
N ILE A 38 -8.87 15.09 8.69
CA ILE A 38 -10.19 15.21 9.31
C ILE A 38 -10.82 16.62 9.18
N VAL A 39 -10.01 17.63 8.88
CA VAL A 39 -10.47 19.01 8.65
C VAL A 39 -11.14 19.14 7.28
N ILE A 40 -10.67 18.39 6.29
CA ILE A 40 -11.26 18.34 4.95
C ILE A 40 -12.50 17.45 4.97
N CYS A 41 -12.38 16.24 5.54
CA CYS A 41 -13.51 15.33 5.70
C CYS A 41 -13.36 14.46 6.95
N SER A 42 -14.41 14.37 7.78
CA SER A 42 -14.33 13.77 9.13
C SER A 42 -13.93 12.30 9.16
N HIS A 43 -14.14 11.55 8.08
CA HIS A 43 -13.79 10.13 7.98
C HIS A 43 -12.41 9.87 7.35
N TYR A 44 -11.66 10.92 6.99
CA TYR A 44 -10.29 10.81 6.49
C TYR A 44 -9.31 10.55 7.64
N VAL A 45 -9.36 9.31 8.15
CA VAL A 45 -8.58 8.84 9.29
C VAL A 45 -7.67 7.69 8.86
N PHE A 46 -6.44 8.00 8.45
CA PHE A 46 -5.46 6.99 8.04
C PHE A 46 -4.56 6.57 9.20
N THR A 47 -4.47 5.28 9.48
CA THR A 47 -3.74 4.72 10.64
C THR A 47 -2.65 3.75 10.19
N PRO A 48 -1.62 3.48 11.02
CA PRO A 48 -0.63 2.44 10.71
C PRO A 48 -1.23 1.03 10.50
N LYS A 49 -2.46 0.79 10.96
CA LYS A 49 -3.19 -0.45 10.68
C LYS A 49 -3.53 -0.58 9.19
N ASP A 50 -3.71 0.52 8.47
CA ASP A 50 -4.01 0.49 7.04
C ASP A 50 -2.83 -0.09 6.24
N LEU A 51 -1.58 0.20 6.65
CA LEU A 51 -0.38 -0.45 6.10
C LEU A 51 -0.37 -1.97 6.38
N THR A 52 -0.91 -2.40 7.53
CA THR A 52 -1.03 -3.82 7.86
C THR A 52 -2.08 -4.50 6.98
N ILE A 53 -3.20 -3.83 6.71
CA ILE A 53 -4.24 -4.35 5.80
C ILE A 53 -3.66 -4.47 4.38
N TRP A 54 -2.93 -3.46 3.92
CA TRP A 54 -2.31 -3.46 2.59
C TRP A 54 -1.32 -4.63 2.42
N ILE A 55 -0.40 -4.85 3.37
CA ILE A 55 0.53 -5.98 3.26
C ILE A 55 -0.17 -7.33 3.41
N GLN A 56 -1.27 -7.41 4.19
CA GLN A 56 -2.05 -8.63 4.32
C GLN A 56 -2.69 -9.04 2.99
N GLY A 57 -3.26 -8.10 2.22
CA GLY A 57 -3.81 -8.39 0.89
C GLY A 57 -2.75 -8.97 -0.06
N ILE A 58 -1.54 -8.41 -0.03
CA ILE A 58 -0.41 -8.92 -0.83
C ILE A 58 0.00 -10.33 -0.39
N ILE A 59 0.12 -10.57 0.91
CA ILE A 59 0.47 -11.90 1.46
C ILE A 59 -0.59 -12.94 1.08
N GLU A 60 -1.87 -12.60 1.15
CA GLU A 60 -2.97 -13.48 0.74
C GLU A 60 -2.88 -13.83 -0.75
N LEU A 61 -2.58 -12.86 -1.61
CA LEU A 61 -2.37 -13.10 -3.04
C LEU A 61 -1.19 -14.03 -3.30
N ILE A 62 -0.08 -13.86 -2.57
CA ILE A 62 1.10 -14.73 -2.64
C ILE A 62 0.79 -16.16 -2.20
N ASN A 63 0.07 -16.32 -1.10
CA ASN A 63 -0.27 -17.66 -0.60
C ASN A 63 -1.22 -18.42 -1.52
N ASN A 64 -2.03 -17.72 -2.32
CA ASN A 64 -3.04 -18.32 -3.19
C ASN A 64 -2.53 -18.59 -4.63
N ARG A 65 -1.36 -18.09 -5.02
CA ARG A 65 -0.82 -18.21 -6.39
C ARG A 65 0.59 -18.80 -6.37
N SER A 66 0.77 -19.93 -7.04
CA SER A 66 2.02 -20.70 -6.99
C SER A 66 3.15 -20.20 -7.91
N ASN A 67 2.86 -19.29 -8.86
CA ASN A 67 3.84 -18.75 -9.82
C ASN A 67 3.62 -17.24 -10.02
N LEU A 68 4.12 -16.43 -9.10
CA LEU A 68 4.05 -14.97 -9.21
C LEU A 68 5.33 -14.41 -9.82
N THR A 69 5.17 -13.48 -10.74
CA THR A 69 6.25 -12.65 -11.28
C THR A 69 6.45 -11.40 -10.42
N GLU A 70 7.59 -10.71 -10.60
CA GLU A 70 7.81 -9.41 -9.96
C GLU A 70 6.75 -8.37 -10.36
N GLU A 71 6.28 -8.44 -11.61
CA GLU A 71 5.19 -7.61 -12.12
C GLU A 71 3.88 -7.91 -11.40
N ASP A 72 3.57 -9.19 -11.12
CA ASP A 72 2.37 -9.55 -10.34
C ASP A 72 2.41 -8.99 -8.92
N ILE A 73 3.59 -9.01 -8.27
CA ILE A 73 3.77 -8.44 -6.92
C ILE A 73 3.61 -6.92 -6.97
N THR A 74 4.17 -6.28 -8.00
CA THR A 74 4.07 -4.82 -8.21
C THR A 74 2.63 -4.40 -8.46
N ASN A 75 1.91 -5.14 -9.30
CA ASN A 75 0.48 -4.94 -9.56
C ASN A 75 -0.35 -5.17 -8.28
N ALA A 76 -0.05 -6.20 -7.50
CA ALA A 76 -0.71 -6.43 -6.22
C ALA A 76 -0.46 -5.26 -5.26
N LEU A 77 0.78 -4.77 -5.14
CA LEU A 77 1.11 -3.59 -4.36
C LEU A 77 0.27 -2.39 -4.79
N PHE A 78 0.19 -2.11 -6.09
CA PHE A 78 -0.60 -1.02 -6.64
C PHE A 78 -2.11 -1.16 -6.34
N TYR A 79 -2.72 -2.28 -6.74
CA TYR A 79 -4.18 -2.46 -6.63
C TYR A 79 -4.66 -2.58 -5.19
N GLU A 80 -3.94 -3.30 -4.33
CA GLU A 80 -4.29 -3.39 -2.91
C GLU A 80 -4.18 -2.01 -2.23
N GLY A 81 -3.19 -1.20 -2.61
CA GLY A 81 -3.03 0.15 -2.09
C GLY A 81 -4.21 1.05 -2.46
N LEU A 82 -4.64 1.00 -3.72
CA LEU A 82 -5.84 1.72 -4.15
C LEU A 82 -7.09 1.25 -3.40
N GLY A 83 -7.29 -0.06 -3.23
CA GLY A 83 -8.43 -0.59 -2.49
C GLY A 83 -8.47 -0.12 -1.04
N VAL A 84 -7.32 -0.09 -0.36
CA VAL A 84 -7.22 0.34 1.04
C VAL A 84 -7.49 1.85 1.20
N PHE A 85 -6.99 2.67 0.28
CA PHE A 85 -6.95 4.13 0.48
C PHE A 85 -7.87 4.93 -0.44
N LYS A 86 -7.83 4.67 -1.76
CA LYS A 86 -8.58 5.43 -2.77
C LYS A 86 -10.08 5.31 -2.55
N ASP A 87 -10.57 4.12 -2.20
CA ASP A 87 -12.01 3.86 -2.07
C ASP A 87 -12.65 4.57 -0.86
N ARG A 88 -11.83 5.16 0.01
CA ARG A 88 -12.25 5.97 1.16
C ARG A 88 -12.40 7.45 0.83
N LEU A 89 -12.00 7.88 -0.38
CA LEU A 89 -12.06 9.27 -0.81
C LEU A 89 -13.41 9.58 -1.47
N VAL A 90 -13.93 10.77 -1.18
CA VAL A 90 -15.26 11.21 -1.61
C VAL A 90 -15.21 11.71 -3.04
N GLU A 91 -14.31 12.64 -3.33
CA GLU A 91 -14.30 13.36 -4.60
C GLU A 91 -13.51 12.60 -5.68
N GLN A 92 -13.95 12.75 -6.92
CA GLN A 92 -13.29 12.10 -8.05
C GLN A 92 -11.85 12.60 -8.24
N ASP A 93 -11.63 13.91 -8.15
CA ASP A 93 -10.30 14.52 -8.27
C ASP A 93 -9.33 14.00 -7.21
N GLU A 94 -9.80 13.74 -5.98
CA GLU A 94 -8.99 13.17 -4.91
C GLU A 94 -8.55 11.74 -5.25
N ARG A 95 -9.46 10.94 -5.80
CA ARG A 95 -9.18 9.57 -6.25
C ARG A 95 -8.16 9.55 -7.38
N GLU A 96 -8.25 10.50 -8.30
CA GLU A 96 -7.30 10.66 -9.39
C GLU A 96 -5.92 11.06 -8.87
N ILE A 97 -5.85 12.02 -7.94
CA ILE A 97 -4.58 12.39 -7.31
C ILE A 97 -3.90 11.18 -6.64
N VAL A 98 -4.66 10.37 -5.91
CA VAL A 98 -4.15 9.17 -5.24
C VAL A 98 -3.70 8.11 -6.24
N LEU A 99 -4.46 7.91 -7.32
CA LEU A 99 -4.09 7.01 -8.42
C LEU A 99 -2.75 7.43 -9.04
N TYR A 100 -2.63 8.70 -9.44
CA TYR A 100 -1.42 9.20 -10.08
C TYR A 100 -0.23 9.21 -9.13
N LYS A 101 -0.44 9.55 -7.85
CA LYS A 101 0.64 9.52 -6.86
C LYS A 101 1.17 8.11 -6.66
N LEU A 102 0.30 7.10 -6.56
CA LEU A 102 0.75 5.72 -6.40
C LEU A 102 1.48 5.20 -7.65
N ALA A 103 1.01 5.57 -8.83
CA ALA A 103 1.63 5.20 -10.10
C ALA A 103 3.01 5.87 -10.30
N GLU A 104 3.25 7.03 -9.69
CA GLU A 104 4.54 7.73 -9.74
C GLU A 104 5.62 7.02 -8.90
N ILE A 105 5.23 6.45 -7.75
CA ILE A 105 6.16 5.96 -6.72
C ILE A 105 6.44 4.44 -6.76
N ILE A 106 5.77 3.72 -7.66
CA ILE A 106 5.96 2.29 -7.91
C ILE A 106 6.94 2.10 -9.08
#